data_AF-A0A0S2JH37-F1
#
_entry.id   AF-A0A0S2JH37-F1
#
_cell.length_a   1.000
_cell.length_b   1.000
_cell.length_c   1.000
_cell.angle_alpha   90.00
_cell.angle_beta   90.00
_cell.angle_gamma   90.00
#
_symmetry.space_group_name_H-M   'P 1'
#
loop_
_entity.id
_entity.type
_entity.pdbx_description
1 polymer ?
#
loop_
_entity_poly.entity_id
_entity_poly.type
_entity_poly.pdbx_seq_one_letter_code
_entity_poly.pdbx_strand_id
1 'polypeptide(L)' 'MRIKLTQDLVCGNETCLTGEEYEAVLILPRSTTVEFVADSGKKIRAFNYEYVTVSSATDT' A
#
# COMPACT_ATOMS: atom_id res chain seq x y z
N MET A 1 6.17 -3.56 -5.59
CA MET A 1 4.92 -4.31 -5.79
C MET A 1 3.75 -3.34 -5.77
N ARG A 2 2.70 -3.56 -6.55
CA ARG A 2 1.54 -2.66 -6.53
C ARG A 2 0.51 -3.18 -5.54
N ILE A 3 0.00 -2.28 -4.70
CA ILE A 3 -1.04 -2.60 -3.73
C ILE A 3 -2.26 -1.73 -3.99
N LYS A 4 -3.43 -2.22 -3.61
CA LYS A 4 -4.67 -1.46 -3.55
C LYS A 4 -5.16 -1.47 -2.11
N LEU A 5 -5.45 -0.30 -1.57
CA LEU A 5 -5.97 -0.20 -0.22
C LEU A 5 -7.39 -0.77 -0.16
N THR A 6 -7.67 -1.53 0.89
CA THR A 6 -9.01 -2.10 1.16
C THR A 6 -9.75 -1.36 2.27
N GLN A 7 -9.07 -0.42 2.92
CA GLN A 7 -9.62 0.46 3.93
C GLN A 7 -8.92 1.83 3.90
N ASP A 8 -9.54 2.82 4.52
CA ASP A 8 -8.95 4.15 4.66
C ASP A 8 -7.79 4.10 5.67
N LEU A 9 -6.65 4.66 5.28
CA LEU A 9 -5.43 4.75 6.08
C LEU A 9 -5.19 6.21 6.48
N VAL A 10 -5.43 6.51 7.75
CA VAL A 10 -5.18 7.85 8.32
C VAL A 10 -3.77 7.91 8.88
N CYS A 11 -2.92 8.74 8.28
CA CYS A 11 -1.53 8.95 8.69
C CYS A 11 -1.27 10.43 8.98
N GLY A 12 -1.66 10.86 10.18
CA GLY A 12 -1.57 12.27 10.60
C GLY A 12 -2.63 13.11 9.91
N ASN A 13 -2.21 14.09 9.11
CA ASN A 13 -3.11 14.94 8.32
C ASN A 13 -3.40 14.40 6.92
N GLU A 14 -2.85 13.23 6.57
CA GLU A 14 -3.06 12.60 5.28
C GLU A 14 -3.95 11.38 5.46
N THR A 15 -4.90 11.20 4.54
CA THR A 15 -5.77 10.03 4.49
C THR A 15 -5.65 9.42 3.12
N CYS A 16 -5.11 8.21 3.04
CA CYS A 16 -5.15 7.40 1.83
C CYS A 16 -6.47 6.65 1.81
N LEU A 17 -7.25 6.81 0.73
CA LEU A 17 -8.60 6.31 0.67
C LEU A 17 -8.63 4.86 0.20
N THR A 18 -9.69 4.16 0.61
CA THR A 18 -9.94 2.80 0.12
C THR A 18 -10.06 2.80 -1.40
N GLY A 19 -9.46 1.80 -2.04
CA GLY A 19 -9.44 1.65 -3.48
C GLY A 19 -8.30 2.37 -4.20
N GLU A 20 -7.54 3.22 -3.52
CA GLU A 20 -6.33 3.82 -4.09
C GLU A 20 -5.22 2.80 -4.25
N GLU A 21 -4.42 2.98 -5.31
CA GLU A 21 -3.33 2.06 -5.66
C GLU A 21 -1.98 2.73 -5.51
N TYR A 22 -1.05 2.04 -4.87
CA TYR A 22 0.28 2.56 -4.60
C TYR A 22 1.37 1.57 -5.00
N GLU A 23 2.51 2.13 -5.39
CA GLU A 23 3.74 1.35 -5.49
C GLU A 23 4.36 1.22 -4.11
N ALA A 24 4.43 -0.01 -3.63
CA ALA A 24 4.87 -0.36 -2.29
C ALA A 24 6.07 -1.31 -2.30
N VAL A 25 6.84 -1.29 -1.23
CA VAL A 25 8.01 -2.15 -0.99
C VAL A 25 7.76 -2.98 0.27
N LEU A 26 7.94 -4.29 0.16
CA LEU A 26 7.79 -5.21 1.29
C LEU A 26 8.90 -4.96 2.33
N ILE A 27 8.54 -4.86 3.61
CA ILE A 27 9.52 -4.74 4.69
C ILE A 27 10.07 -6.14 5.03
N LEU A 28 11.29 -6.40 4.61
CA LEU A 28 11.99 -7.69 4.81
C LEU A 28 12.62 -7.80 6.22
N PRO A 29 12.89 -9.03 6.73
CA PRO A 29 12.90 -10.31 6.01
C PRO A 29 11.65 -11.21 6.16
N ARG A 30 10.72 -10.92 7.08
CA ARG A 30 9.52 -11.76 7.31
C ARG A 30 8.21 -10.96 7.46
N SER A 31 8.20 -9.69 7.10
CA SER A 31 6.97 -8.91 7.22
C SER A 31 6.08 -9.11 5.99
N THR A 32 4.78 -9.09 6.23
CA THR A 32 3.75 -8.83 5.24
C THR A 32 3.37 -7.34 5.23
N THR A 33 4.04 -6.51 6.04
CA THR A 33 3.92 -5.06 6.00
C THR A 33 4.64 -4.52 4.77
N VAL A 34 4.02 -3.54 4.14
CA VAL A 34 4.54 -2.85 2.97
C VAL A 34 4.67 -1.36 3.28
N GLU A 35 5.67 -0.71 2.71
CA GLU A 35 5.86 0.73 2.78
C GLU A 35 5.61 1.33 1.39
N PHE A 36 4.75 2.33 1.28
CA PHE A 36 4.49 3.08 0.06
C PHE A 36 4.61 4.58 0.31
N VAL A 37 4.74 5.36 -0.77
CA VAL A 37 4.82 6.81 -0.70
C VAL A 37 3.48 7.39 -1.12
N ALA A 38 2.85 8.17 -0.26
CA ALA A 38 1.62 8.90 -0.56
C ALA A 38 1.92 10.17 -1.38
N ASP A 39 0.89 10.81 -1.93
CA ASP A 39 1.03 12.02 -2.75
C ASP A 39 1.74 13.18 -2.03
N SER A 40 1.69 13.27 -0.69
CA SER A 40 2.49 14.26 0.05
C SER A 40 3.99 13.96 0.12
N GLY A 41 4.44 12.83 -0.42
CA GLY A 41 5.82 12.34 -0.28
C GLY A 41 6.09 11.63 1.06
N LYS A 42 5.08 11.46 1.91
CA LYS A 42 5.20 10.70 3.16
C LYS A 42 5.23 9.21 2.90
N LYS A 43 6.07 8.52 3.67
CA LYS A 43 6.13 7.06 3.70
C LYS A 43 5.07 6.54 4.66
N ILE A 44 4.14 5.76 4.13
CA ILE A 44 3.05 5.12 4.89
C ILE A 44 3.26 3.62 4.85
N ARG A 45 2.96 2.96 5.97
CA ARG A 45 3.01 1.50 6.08
C ARG A 45 1.60 0.95 6.07
N ALA A 46 1.38 -0.08 5.26
CA ALA A 46 0.15 -0.86 5.26
C ALA A 46 0.44 -2.31 5.69
N PHE A 47 -0.43 -2.86 6.52
CA PHE A 47 -0.41 -4.25 6.93
C PHE A 47 -1.22 -5.13 5.98
N ASN A 48 -1.01 -6.44 6.02
CA ASN A 48 -1.59 -7.38 5.05
C ASN A 48 -3.12 -7.46 4.99
N TYR A 49 -3.81 -6.91 6.00
CA TYR A 49 -5.27 -6.82 6.03
C TYR A 49 -5.80 -5.47 5.51
N GLU A 50 -4.91 -4.51 5.27
CA GLU A 50 -5.25 -3.15 4.82
C GLU A 50 -5.07 -2.96 3.31
N TYR A 51 -4.49 -3.94 2.63
CA TYR A 51 -4.24 -3.89 1.21
C TYR A 51 -4.39 -5.26 0.54
N VAL A 52 -4.64 -5.23 -0.77
CA VAL A 52 -4.49 -6.39 -1.66
C VAL A 52 -3.38 -6.12 -2.65
N THR A 53 -2.58 -7.14 -2.98
CA THR A 53 -1.62 -7.05 -4.08
C THR A 53 -2.35 -6.98 -5.39
N VAL A 54 -2.14 -5.92 -6.15
CA VAL A 54 -2.61 -5.83 -7.53
C VAL A 54 -1.57 -6.54 -8.37
N SER A 55 -1.85 -7.79 -8.73
CA SER A 55 -1.10 -8.46 -9.78
C SER A 55 -1.27 -7.62 -11.04
N SER A 56 -0.19 -7.09 -11.60
CA SER A 56 -0.23 -6.60 -12.98
C SER A 56 -0.68 -7.79 -13.82
N ALA A 57 -1.92 -7.76 -14.29
CA ALA A 57 -2.42 -8.71 -15.26
C ALA A 57 -1.65 -8.45 -16.56
N THR A 58 -0.50 -9.09 -16.66
CA THR A 58 0.24 -9.32 -17.89
C THR A 58 0.66 -10.79 -17.83
N ASP A 59 -0.34 -11.66 -17.65
CA ASP A 59 -0.24 -13.04 -18.09
C ASP A 59 -1.19 -13.16 -19.29
N THR A 60 -0.67 -13.76 -20.34
CA THR A 60 -0.98 -13.57 -21.76
C THR A 60 -2.27 -14.27 -22.20
#